data_AF-D2YF23-F1
#
_entry.id   AF-D2YF23-F1
#
_cell.length_a   1.000
_cell.length_b   1.000
_cell.length_c   1.000
_cell.angle_alpha   90.00
_cell.angle_beta   90.00
_cell.angle_gamma   90.00
#
_symmetry.space_group_name_H-M   'P 1'
#
loop_
_entity.id
_entity.type
_entity.pdbx_description
1 polymer ?
#
loop_
_entity_poly.entity_id
_entity_poly.type
_entity_poly.pdbx_seq_one_letter_code
_entity_poly.pdbx_strand_id
1 'polypeptide(L)' 'MFRAMQNVVPSHLADFALFDFKSINKDSGVINGGDIGFDKEEIAPQVVEDEDLVVEFDPALQLNVTNL' A
#
# COMPACT_ATOMS: atom_id res chain seq x y z
N MET A 1 14.53 -12.71 10.96
CA MET A 1 14.86 -12.60 9.52
C MET A 1 14.45 -11.21 9.06
N PHE A 2 15.40 -10.33 8.72
CA PHE A 2 15.11 -8.93 8.36
C PHE A 2 14.68 -8.86 6.88
N ARG A 3 13.44 -8.45 6.59
CA ARG A 3 12.94 -8.24 5.23
C ARG A 3 13.20 -6.79 4.81
N ALA A 4 14.45 -6.45 4.55
CA ALA A 4 14.83 -5.09 4.15
C ALA A 4 14.32 -4.69 2.73
N MET A 5 13.78 -5.64 1.97
CA MET A 5 13.26 -5.45 0.61
C MET A 5 11.73 -5.51 0.58
N GLN A 6 11.07 -4.77 1.46
CA GLN A 6 9.63 -4.54 1.34
C GLN A 6 9.43 -3.17 0.69
N ASN A 7 8.51 -3.10 -0.27
CA ASN A 7 8.07 -1.86 -0.96
C ASN A 7 9.09 -1.19 -1.88
N VAL A 8 9.97 -1.96 -2.54
CA VAL A 8 10.88 -1.44 -3.58
C VAL A 8 10.21 -1.59 -4.95
N VAL A 9 9.96 -0.48 -5.65
CA VAL A 9 9.58 -0.52 -7.08
C VAL A 9 10.83 -0.46 -7.96
N PRO A 10 10.87 -1.12 -9.15
CA PRO A 10 12.08 -1.32 -9.94
C PRO A 10 12.86 -0.05 -10.31
N SER A 11 12.19 1.12 -10.34
CA SER A 11 12.84 2.42 -10.52
C SER A 11 13.87 2.73 -9.43
N HIS A 12 13.64 2.30 -8.17
CA HIS A 12 14.59 2.50 -7.06
C HIS A 12 15.90 1.72 -7.22
N LEU A 13 15.87 0.63 -7.99
CA LEU A 13 17.05 -0.19 -8.28
C LEU A 13 17.75 0.24 -9.56
N ALA A 14 17.32 1.36 -10.17
CA ALA A 14 17.84 1.87 -11.43
C ALA A 14 17.87 0.80 -12.54
N ASP A 15 16.79 0.02 -12.67
CA ASP A 15 16.68 -0.99 -13.72
C ASP A 15 16.49 -0.34 -15.09
N PHE A 16 17.58 -0.31 -15.87
CA PHE A 16 17.64 0.27 -17.21
C PHE A 16 16.85 -0.51 -18.28
N ALA A 17 16.42 -1.75 -18.00
CA ALA A 17 15.57 -2.50 -18.93
C ALA A 17 14.10 -2.07 -18.85
N LEU A 18 13.66 -1.64 -17.66
CA LEU A 18 12.29 -1.21 -17.40
C LEU A 18 12.12 0.32 -17.52
N PHE A 19 13.18 1.09 -17.27
CA PHE A 19 13.15 2.55 -17.31
C PHE A 19 14.37 3.13 -18.03
N ASP A 20 14.13 3.91 -19.10
CA ASP A 20 15.19 4.63 -19.82
C ASP A 20 15.51 5.96 -19.13
N PHE A 21 16.38 5.91 -18.12
CA PHE A 21 16.86 7.10 -17.41
C PHE A 21 17.76 8.00 -18.27
N LYS A 22 18.33 7.47 -19.37
CA LYS A 22 19.35 8.19 -20.16
C LYS A 22 18.74 9.25 -21.07
N SER A 23 17.52 9.04 -21.54
CA SER A 23 16.81 9.99 -22.39
C SER A 23 16.04 11.06 -21.61
N ILE A 24 15.90 10.91 -20.28
CA ILE A 24 15.25 11.91 -19.42
C ILE A 24 16.04 13.22 -19.48
N ASN A 25 15.32 14.31 -19.75
CA ASN A 25 15.84 15.67 -19.82
C ASN A 25 14.89 16.65 -19.12
N LYS A 26 15.27 17.93 -19.06
CA LYS A 26 14.50 18.98 -18.35
C LYS A 26 13.09 19.18 -18.94
N ASP A 27 12.90 18.87 -20.22
CA ASP A 27 11.62 19.01 -20.91
C ASP A 27 10.73 17.77 -20.79
N SER A 28 11.24 16.70 -20.16
CA SER A 28 10.51 15.44 -19.98
C SER A 28 9.36 15.53 -18.96
N GLY A 29 9.25 16.67 -18.26
CA GLY A 29 8.19 16.93 -17.30
C GLY A 29 8.24 16.02 -16.07
N VAL A 30 7.12 15.93 -15.36
CA VAL A 30 6.96 15.09 -14.17
C VAL A 30 6.56 13.68 -14.63
N ILE A 31 7.52 12.76 -14.68
CA ILE A 31 7.27 11.35 -15.04
C ILE A 31 6.74 10.62 -13.80
N ASN A 32 5.60 9.93 -13.92
CA ASN A 32 4.99 9.12 -12.84
C ASN A 32 4.77 9.89 -11.51
N GLY A 33 4.37 11.16 -11.57
CA GLY A 33 4.06 11.95 -10.37
C GLY A 33 5.28 12.57 -9.67
N GLY A 34 6.51 12.24 -10.09
CA GLY A 34 7.74 12.86 -9.57
C GLY A 34 8.17 12.30 -8.22
N ASP A 35 8.64 13.17 -7.32
CA ASP A 35 9.08 12.80 -5.97
C ASP A 35 7.88 12.77 -5.01
N ILE A 36 7.14 11.66 -5.04
CA ILE A 36 6.00 11.41 -4.13
C ILE A 36 6.43 10.69 -2.85
N GLY A 37 7.73 10.51 -2.61
CA GLY A 37 8.24 9.66 -1.51
C GLY A 37 7.84 10.14 -0.12
N PHE A 38 7.38 11.39 0.00
CA PHE A 38 6.92 12.01 1.23
C PHE A 38 5.47 12.51 1.17
N ASP A 39 4.76 12.22 0.08
CA ASP A 39 3.36 12.57 -0.02
C ASP A 39 2.54 11.74 0.96
N LYS A 40 1.49 12.36 1.50
CA LYS A 40 0.57 11.67 2.40
C LYS A 40 -0.16 10.59 1.61
N GLU A 41 -0.05 9.33 2.05
CA GLU A 41 -0.81 8.24 1.44
C GLU A 41 -2.31 8.55 1.50
N GLU A 42 -3.00 8.40 0.36
CA GLU A 42 -4.46 8.40 0.31
C GLU A 42 -4.97 7.10 0.92
N ILE A 43 -5.14 7.10 2.24
CA ILE A 43 -5.77 6.00 2.96
C ILE A 43 -7.27 6.08 2.67
N ALA A 44 -7.85 5.01 2.13
CA ALA A 44 -9.29 4.90 1.98
C ALA A 44 -9.94 5.20 3.34
N PRO A 45 -11.03 6.00 3.39
CA PRO A 45 -11.74 6.23 4.63
C PRO A 45 -12.05 4.88 5.26
N GLN A 46 -11.47 4.60 6.43
CA GLN A 46 -11.91 3.45 7.19
C GLN A 46 -13.36 3.73 7.52
N VAL A 47 -14.25 2.80 7.16
CA VAL A 47 -15.58 2.76 7.73
C VAL A 47 -15.33 2.57 9.22
N VAL A 48 -15.40 3.66 9.97
CA VAL A 48 -15.56 3.58 11.41
C VAL A 48 -16.90 2.88 11.60
N GLU A 49 -16.84 1.59 11.95
CA GLU A 49 -18.01 0.94 12.52
C GLU A 49 -18.32 1.77 13.76
N ASP A 50 -19.46 2.46 13.75
CA ASP A 50 -19.90 3.25 14.90
C ASP A 50 -19.85 2.33 16.13
N GLU A 51 -18.99 2.62 17.10
CA GLU A 51 -18.82 1.77 18.30
C GLU A 51 -20.11 1.68 19.14
N ASP A 52 -21.12 2.51 18.83
CA ASP A 52 -22.45 2.51 19.42
C ASP A 52 -23.46 1.61 18.67
N LEU A 53 -23.10 1.00 17.54
CA LEU A 53 -23.91 -0.02 16.88
C LEU A 53 -23.75 -1.35 17.63
N VAL A 54 -24.72 -1.64 18.50
CA VAL A 54 -24.89 -2.98 19.07
C VAL A 54 -25.28 -3.95 17.94
N VAL A 55 -24.27 -4.57 17.31
CA VAL A 55 -24.49 -5.68 16.40
C VAL A 55 -24.94 -6.88 17.23
N GLU A 56 -26.19 -7.28 17.07
CA GLU A 56 -26.76 -8.46 17.73
C GLU A 56 -25.94 -9.69 17.32
N PHE A 57 -25.34 -10.38 18.30
CA PHE A 57 -24.44 -11.50 18.05
C PHE A 57 -25.21 -12.67 17.41
N ASP A 58 -24.94 -12.97 16.14
CA ASP A 58 -25.46 -14.14 15.45
C ASP A 58 -24.68 -15.40 15.88
N PRO A 59 -25.30 -16.36 16.60
CA PRO A 59 -24.65 -17.59 17.02
C PRO A 59 -24.14 -18.44 15.85
N ALA A 60 -24.65 -18.25 14.63
CA ALA A 60 -24.18 -18.96 13.44
C ALA A 60 -22.77 -18.53 12.98
N LEU A 61 -22.31 -17.34 13.38
CA LEU A 61 -20.97 -16.84 13.10
C LEU A 61 -19.93 -17.29 14.16
N GLN A 62 -20.33 -18.08 15.15
CA GLN A 62 -19.44 -18.55 16.20
C GLN A 62 -18.44 -19.60 15.67
N LEU A 63 -17.18 -19.19 15.52
CA LEU A 63 -16.07 -20.09 15.23
C LEU A 63 -15.51 -20.69 16.54
N ASN A 64 -15.85 -21.94 16.81
CA ASN A 64 -15.29 -22.67 17.96
C ASN A 64 -13.84 -23.10 17.64
N VAL A 65 -12.87 -22.36 18.18
CA VAL A 65 -11.43 -22.59 17.96
C VAL A 65 -10.81 -23.62 18.91
N THR A 66 -11.62 -24.35 19.68
CA THR A 66 -11.12 -25.41 20.58
C THR A 66 -11.36 -26.78 19.98
N ASN A 67 -10.29 -27.42 19.52
CA ASN A 67 -10.22 -28.87 19.31
C ASN A 67 -9.81 -29.53 20.63
N LEU A 68 -10.77 -29.84 21.50
CA LEU A 68 -10.57 -30.74 22.62
C LEU A 68 -11.61 -31.86 22.58
#